data_AF-A0A7W1I7T3-F1
#
_entry.id   AF-A0A7W1I7T3-F1
#
_cell.length_a   1.000
_cell.length_b   1.000
_cell.length_c   1.000
_cell.angle_alpha   90.00
_cell.angle_beta   90.00
_cell.angle_gamma   90.00
#
_symmetry.space_group_name_H-M   'P 1'
#
loop_
_entity.id
_entity.type
_entity.pdbx_description
1 polymer ?
#
loop_
_entity_poly.entity_id
_entity_poly.type
_entity_poly.pdbx_seq_one_letter_code
_entity_poly.pdbx_strand_id
1 'polypeptide(L)'
;MEELTARRDLYQGFGNALAQAVELVGAPMLFGFAGWALDRWLGWSPVLTVVFGLWGLVGGALRAYYAYVAKMSAQEAGKPWRR
;
A
#
# COMPACT_ATOMS: atom_id res chain seq x y z
N MET A 1 -26.79 20.80 6.92
CA MET A 1 -25.32 20.88 6.98
C MET A 1 -24.70 19.54 7.33
N GLU A 2 -25.16 18.88 8.39
CA GLU A 2 -24.66 17.58 8.88
C GLU A 2 -24.71 16.44 7.83
N GLU A 3 -25.79 16.36 7.05
CA GLU A 3 -25.92 15.35 5.99
C GLU A 3 -24.89 15.51 4.86
N LEU A 4 -24.56 16.75 4.48
CA LEU A 4 -23.55 17.04 3.45
C LEU A 4 -22.15 16.63 3.94
N THR A 5 -21.88 16.84 5.23
CA THR A 5 -20.62 16.43 5.87
C THR A 5 -20.50 14.90 5.94
N ALA A 6 -21.57 14.22 6.36
CA ALA A 6 -21.60 12.75 6.43
C ALA A 6 -21.39 12.11 5.04
N ARG A 7 -22.03 12.64 3.99
CA ARG A 7 -21.81 12.19 2.61
C ARG A 7 -20.36 12.42 2.17
N ARG A 8 -19.78 13.59 2.45
CA ARG A 8 -18.40 13.92 2.10
C ARG A 8 -17.40 12.97 2.76
N ASP A 9 -17.55 12.71 4.07
CA ASP A 9 -16.69 11.80 4.82
C ASP A 9 -16.78 10.37 4.27
N LEU A 10 -17.99 9.93 3.88
CA LEU A 10 -18.20 8.62 3.28
C LEU A 10 -17.47 8.48 1.93
N TYR A 11 -17.60 9.48 1.05
CA TYR A 11 -16.90 9.49 -0.24
C TYR A 11 -15.38 9.59 -0.08
N GLN A 12 -14.89 10.38 0.88
CA GLN A 12 -13.46 10.48 1.19
C GLN A 12 -12.92 9.16 1.73
N GLY A 13 -13.65 8.51 2.64
CA GLY A 13 -13.29 7.19 3.16
C GLY A 13 -13.23 6.13 2.06
N PHE A 14 -14.23 6.11 1.18
CA PHE A 14 -14.28 5.20 0.04
C PHE A 14 -13.12 5.44 -0.95
N GLY A 15 -12.88 6.69 -1.35
CA GLY A 15 -11.81 7.05 -2.27
C GLY A 15 -10.42 6.69 -1.72
N ASN A 16 -10.20 6.91 -0.43
CA ASN A 16 -8.95 6.56 0.23
C ASN A 16 -8.73 5.05 0.31
N ALA A 17 -9.78 4.28 0.63
CA ALA A 17 -9.72 2.82 0.66
C ALA A 17 -9.45 2.24 -0.73
N LEU A 18 -10.10 2.78 -1.77
CA LEU A 18 -9.89 2.36 -3.15
C LEU A 18 -8.45 2.66 -3.61
N ALA A 19 -7.96 3.87 -3.36
CA ALA A 19 -6.58 4.24 -3.70
C ALA A 19 -5.57 3.32 -3.01
N GLN A 20 -5.81 3.02 -1.72
CA GLN A 20 -4.96 2.10 -0.97
C GLN A 20 -4.98 0.68 -1.57
N ALA A 21 -6.15 0.18 -1.97
CA ALA A 21 -6.28 -1.14 -2.60
C ALA A 21 -5.57 -1.20 -3.97
N VAL A 22 -5.77 -0.17 -4.81
CA VAL A 22 -5.10 -0.06 -6.12
C VAL A 22 -3.60 -0.05 -5.94
N GLU A 23 -3.07 0.67 -4.97
CA GLU A 23 -1.62 0.76 -4.77
C GLU A 23 -1.04 -0.52 -4.14
N LEU A 24 -1.80 -1.17 -3.24
CA LEU A 24 -1.42 -2.46 -2.64
C LEU A 24 -1.29 -3.56 -3.70
N VAL A 25 -2.14 -3.54 -4.73
CA VAL A 25 -2.09 -4.52 -5.83
C VAL A 25 -1.16 -4.04 -6.95
N GLY A 26 -1.24 -2.76 -7.31
CA GLY A 26 -0.60 -2.18 -8.48
C GLY A 26 0.92 -2.19 -8.39
N ALA A 27 1.49 -1.85 -7.24
CA ALA A 27 2.94 -1.89 -7.07
C ALA A 27 3.53 -3.30 -7.23
N PRO A 28 3.10 -4.33 -6.46
CA PRO A 28 3.60 -5.69 -6.65
C PRO A 28 3.26 -6.27 -8.03
N MET A 29 2.13 -5.91 -8.63
CA MET A 29 1.79 -6.33 -9.99
C MET A 29 2.77 -5.76 -11.02
N LEU A 30 3.11 -4.46 -10.93
CA LEU A 30 4.09 -3.82 -11.81
C LEU A 30 5.49 -4.42 -11.64
N PHE A 31 5.94 -4.61 -10.39
CA PHE A 31 7.24 -5.23 -10.11
C PHE A 31 7.31 -6.69 -10.58
N GLY A 32 6.26 -7.48 -10.33
CA GLY A 32 6.18 -8.86 -10.81
C GLY A 32 6.18 -8.96 -12.34
N PHE A 33 5.43 -8.09 -13.02
CA PHE A 33 5.40 -8.04 -14.49
C PHE A 33 6.76 -7.63 -15.08
N ALA A 34 7.43 -6.65 -14.47
CA ALA A 34 8.76 -6.23 -14.87
C ALA A 34 9.78 -7.37 -14.71
N GLY A 35 9.74 -8.10 -13.59
CA GLY A 35 10.57 -9.28 -13.35
C GLY A 35 10.35 -10.39 -14.39
N TRP A 36 9.09 -10.65 -14.74
CA TRP A 36 8.73 -11.62 -15.78
C TRP A 36 9.23 -11.22 -17.17
N ALA A 37 9.08 -9.95 -17.55
CA ALA A 37 9.58 -9.44 -18.82
C ALA A 37 11.11 -9.55 -18.91
N LEU A 38 11.82 -9.25 -17.81
CA LEU A 38 13.28 -9.40 -17.73
C LEU A 38 13.72 -10.86 -17.79
N ASP A 39 13.08 -11.77 -17.05
CA ASP A 39 13.36 -13.21 -17.12
C ASP A 39 13.21 -13.74 -18.57
N ARG A 40 12.16 -13.31 -19.27
CA ARG A 40 11.91 -13.68 -20.68
C ARG A 40 12.99 -13.16 -21.62
N TRP A 41 13.53 -11.97 -21.37
CA TRP A 41 14.55 -11.34 -22.20
C TRP A 41 15.95 -11.91 -21.96
N LEU A 42 16.30 -12.21 -20.70
CA LEU A 42 17.59 -12.80 -20.33
C LEU A 42 17.63 -14.32 -20.49
N GLY A 43 16.48 -14.98 -20.67
CA GLY A 43 16.39 -16.44 -20.74
C GLY A 43 16.65 -17.14 -19.40
N TRP A 44 16.64 -16.37 -18.30
CA TRP A 44 16.80 -16.91 -16.96
C TRP A 44 15.45 -17.52 -16.54
N SER A 45 15.47 -18.80 -16.12
CA SER A 45 14.35 -19.44 -15.37
C SER A 45 13.93 -18.53 -14.20
N PRO A 46 12.68 -18.54 -13.68
CA PRO A 46 11.93 -17.36 -13.20
C PRO A 46 12.47 -16.74 -11.89
N VAL A 47 13.73 -16.36 -11.87
CA VAL A 47 14.48 -15.90 -10.70
C VAL A 47 14.15 -14.44 -10.46
N LEU A 48 14.19 -13.58 -11.48
CA LEU A 48 13.89 -12.16 -11.31
C LEU A 48 12.42 -11.97 -10.96
N THR A 49 11.51 -12.75 -11.55
CA THR A 49 10.08 -12.74 -11.20
C THR A 49 9.86 -13.03 -9.72
N VAL A 50 10.55 -14.03 -9.16
CA VAL A 50 10.45 -14.38 -7.74
C VAL A 50 11.05 -13.28 -6.86
N VAL A 51 12.24 -12.78 -7.21
CA VAL A 51 12.91 -11.71 -6.45
C VAL A 51 12.07 -10.43 -6.45
N PHE A 52 11.61 -9.97 -7.61
CA PHE A 52 10.76 -8.78 -7.72
C PHE A 52 9.38 -8.98 -7.11
N GLY A 53 8.80 -10.18 -7.20
CA GLY A 53 7.55 -10.53 -6.52
C GLY A 53 7.68 -10.43 -5.00
N LEU A 54 8.74 -11.02 -4.43
CA LEU A 54 9.05 -10.92 -3.00
C LEU A 54 9.35 -9.47 -2.60
N TRP A 55 10.08 -8.72 -3.42
CA TRP A 55 10.36 -7.31 -3.18
C TRP A 55 9.07 -6.47 -3.14
N GLY A 56 8.16 -6.69 -4.09
CA GLY A 56 6.86 -6.04 -4.13
C GLY A 56 6.01 -6.37 -2.91
N LEU A 57 6.02 -7.63 -2.47
CA LEU A 57 5.32 -8.08 -1.27
C LEU A 57 5.86 -7.42 0.00
N VAL A 58 7.19 -7.42 0.18
CA VAL A 58 7.85 -6.80 1.33
C VAL A 58 7.63 -5.29 1.33
N GLY A 59 7.74 -4.62 0.17
CA GLY A 59 7.45 -3.21 0.03
C GLY A 59 6.00 -2.86 0.39
N GLY A 60 5.04 -3.66 -0.07
CA GLY A 60 3.63 -3.52 0.28
C GLY A 60 3.37 -3.69 1.78
N ALA A 61 3.98 -4.71 2.40
CA ALA A 61 3.88 -4.97 3.83
C ALA A 61 4.48 -3.83 4.67
N LEU A 62 5.68 -3.36 4.32
CA LEU A 62 6.33 -2.24 5.01
C LEU A 62 5.50 -0.96 4.90
N ARG A 63 4.99 -0.64 3.71
CA ARG A 63 4.14 0.53 3.52
C ARG A 63 2.87 0.45 4.35
N ALA A 64 2.21 -0.71 4.39
CA ALA A 64 1.02 -0.92 5.23
C ALA A 64 1.34 -0.74 6.71
N TYR A 65 2.48 -1.28 7.17
CA TYR A 65 2.96 -1.13 8.53
C TYR A 65 3.23 0.34 8.90
N TYR A 66 4.01 1.07 8.10
CA TYR A 66 4.30 2.47 8.36
C TYR A 66 3.06 3.36 8.28
N ALA A 67 2.13 3.08 7.36
CA ALA A 67 0.86 3.78 7.31
C ALA A 67 0.02 3.57 8.58
N TYR A 68 0.04 2.37 9.15
CA TYR A 68 -0.60 2.08 10.42
C TYR A 68 0.07 2.81 11.59
N VAL A 69 1.40 2.72 11.70
CA VAL A 69 2.18 3.40 12.75
C VAL A 69 1.97 4.91 12.69
N ALA A 70 1.97 5.51 11.50
CA ALA A 70 1.72 6.94 11.32
C ALA A 70 0.30 7.36 11.78
N LYS A 71 -0.71 6.51 11.53
CA LYS A 71 -2.07 6.75 12.04
C LYS A 71 -2.15 6.65 13.57
N MET A 72 -1.45 5.67 14.15
CA MET A 72 -1.40 5.49 15.60
C MET A 72 -0.66 6.65 16.29
N SER A 73 0.49 7.05 15.77
CA SER A 73 1.25 8.17 16.33
C SER A 73 0.49 9.49 16.28
N ALA A 74 -0.27 9.74 15.21
CA ALA A 74 -1.16 10.89 15.11
C ALA A 74 -2.30 10.86 16.16
N GLN A 75 -2.86 9.68 16.44
CA GLN A 75 -3.88 9.51 17.48
C GLN A 75 -3.30 9.59 18.90
N GLU A 76 -2.03 9.22 19.07
CA GLU A 76 -1.30 9.25 20.35
C GLU A 76 -0.78 10.63 20.76
N ALA A 77 -0.50 11.51 19.80
CA ALA A 77 0.06 12.84 20.04
C ALA A 77 -0.81 13.75 20.93
N GLY A 78 -2.11 13.48 21.07
CA GLY A 78 -3.05 14.27 21.87
C GLY A 78 -3.44 13.66 23.22
N LYS A 79 -2.86 12.51 23.61
CA LYS A 79 -3.35 11.73 24.75
C LYS A 79 -2.62 12.10 26.06
N PRO A 80 -3.36 12.38 27.15
CA PRO A 80 -2.79 12.93 28.40
C PRO A 80 -1.83 11.99 29.16
N TRP A 81 -1.80 10.70 28.86
CA TRP A 81 -0.93 9.71 29.51
C TRP A 81 0.46 9.57 28.88
N ARG A 82 0.79 10.39 27.87
CA ARG A 82 2.10 10.40 27.21
C ARG A 82 3.01 11.52 27.75
N ARG A 83 2.90 11.82 29.05
CA ARG A 83 3.77 12.73 29.80
C ARG A 83 4.99 12.01 30.34
#